data_AF-A0A5K0XJB8-F1
#
_entry.id   AF-A0A5K0XJB8-F1
#
_cell.length_a   1.000
_cell.length_b   1.000
_cell.length_c   1.000
_cell.angle_alpha   90.00
_cell.angle_beta   90.00
_cell.angle_gamma   90.00
#
_symmetry.space_group_name_H-M   'P 1'
#
loop_
_entity.id
_entity.type
_entity.pdbx_description
1 polymer ?
#
loop_
_entity_poly.entity_id
_entity_poly.type
_entity_poly.pdbx_seq_one_letter_code
_entity_poly.pdbx_strand_id
1 'polypeptide(L)' 'IIFKMDKYGDGLLFQHEKLQQNRELNFIGFTKQMLLEMCILSGCDYLQSLPGMGPKRAHAMVQRLKCHKK' A
#
# COMPACT_ATOMS: atom_id res chain seq x y z
N ILE A 1 -10.13 2.25 -8.80
CA ILE A 1 -9.57 1.12 -9.61
C ILE A 1 -10.56 -0.02 -9.51
N ILE A 2 -10.95 -0.66 -10.62
CA ILE A 2 -11.80 -1.85 -10.59
C ILE A 2 -10.91 -3.06 -10.89
N PHE A 3 -10.81 -3.98 -9.94
CA PHE A 3 -10.07 -5.24 -10.09
C PHE A 3 -11.01 -6.37 -10.46
N LYS A 4 -10.50 -7.37 -11.20
CA LYS A 4 -11.21 -8.62 -11.51
C LYS A 4 -12.63 -8.42 -12.04
N MET A 5 -12.82 -7.44 -12.92
CA MET A 5 -14.12 -7.22 -13.58
C MET A 5 -14.41 -8.36 -14.55
N ASP A 6 -15.59 -8.95 -14.47
CA ASP A 6 -16.03 -10.00 -15.37
C ASP A 6 -16.80 -9.45 -16.58
N LYS A 7 -17.24 -10.36 -17.46
CA LYS A 7 -18.00 -10.03 -18.68
C LYS A 7 -19.44 -9.56 -18.41
N TYR A 8 -19.95 -9.73 -17.19
CA TYR A 8 -21.28 -9.30 -16.77
C TYR A 8 -21.27 -7.95 -16.06
N GLY A 9 -20.07 -7.41 -15.77
CA GLY A 9 -19.87 -6.10 -15.14
C GLY A 9 -19.58 -6.17 -13.65
N ASP A 10 -19.49 -7.36 -13.07
CA ASP A 10 -19.18 -7.54 -11.65
C ASP A 10 -17.67 -7.46 -11.42
N GLY A 11 -17.25 -6.72 -10.39
CA GLY A 11 -15.84 -6.54 -10.08
C GLY A 11 -15.60 -5.98 -8.68
N LEU A 12 -14.34 -5.95 -8.27
CA LEU A 12 -13.93 -5.41 -6.98
C LEU A 12 -13.46 -3.95 -7.12
N LEU A 13 -14.28 -3.03 -6.62
CA LEU A 13 -13.93 -1.61 -6.61
C LEU A 13 -12.96 -1.28 -5.46
N PHE A 14 -11.77 -0.82 -5.81
CA PHE A 14 -10.84 -0.15 -4.90
C PHE A 14 -11.00 1.36 -4.99
N GLN A 15 -11.26 2.00 -3.84
CA GLN A 15 -11.35 3.45 -3.67
C GLN A 15 -10.26 3.89 -2.69
N HIS A 16 -9.43 4.86 -3.10
CA HIS A 16 -8.31 5.31 -2.30
C HIS A 16 -8.76 5.96 -0.98
N GLU A 17 -9.90 6.64 -1.01
CA GLU A 17 -10.51 7.31 0.14
C GLU A 17 -10.89 6.32 1.24
N LYS A 18 -11.17 5.06 0.88
CA LYS A 18 -11.49 3.98 1.80
C LYS A 18 -10.27 3.22 2.31
N LEU A 19 -9.07 3.55 1.86
CA LEU A 19 -7.84 2.85 2.25
C LEU A 19 -7.62 2.83 3.77
N GLN A 20 -8.02 3.91 4.46
CA GLN A 20 -7.92 4.02 5.91
C GLN A 20 -8.82 3.03 6.67
N GLN A 21 -9.80 2.42 6.01
CA GLN A 21 -10.73 1.44 6.60
C GLN A 21 -10.17 0.01 6.59
N ASN A 22 -8.95 -0.18 6.08
CA ASN A 22 -8.32 -1.50 6.03
C ASN A 22 -8.08 -2.07 7.43
N ARG A 23 -8.37 -3.37 7.61
CA ARG A 23 -8.31 -4.04 8.92
C ARG A 23 -6.94 -4.65 9.23
N GLU A 24 -6.28 -5.24 8.23
CA GLU A 24 -5.03 -5.97 8.46
C GLU A 24 -3.81 -5.05 8.65
N LEU A 25 -3.76 -3.96 7.90
CA LEU A 25 -2.70 -2.95 7.96
C LEU A 25 -3.32 -1.58 8.19
N ASN A 26 -2.81 -0.87 9.18
CA ASN A 26 -3.32 0.44 9.55
C ASN A 26 -2.79 1.52 8.60
N PHE A 27 -3.67 2.06 7.75
CA PHE A 27 -3.35 3.17 6.85
C PHE A 27 -3.82 4.54 7.35
N ILE A 28 -4.24 4.67 8.60
CA ILE A 28 -4.64 5.97 9.17
C ILE A 28 -3.46 6.94 9.06
N GLY A 29 -3.73 8.12 8.48
CA GLY A 29 -2.73 9.15 8.22
C GLY A 29 -1.66 8.78 7.18
N PHE A 30 -1.82 7.70 6.40
CA PHE A 30 -0.98 7.49 5.22
C PHE A 30 -1.36 8.49 4.14
N THR A 31 -0.36 9.17 3.58
CA THR A 31 -0.53 9.98 2.38
C THR A 31 -0.27 9.11 1.13
N LYS A 32 -0.63 9.63 -0.04
CA LYS A 32 -0.32 8.97 -1.33
C LYS A 32 1.18 8.70 -1.50
N GLN A 33 2.02 9.65 -1.08
CA GLN A 33 3.48 9.52 -1.15
C GLN A 33 3.99 8.36 -0.30
N MET A 34 3.45 8.21 0.90
CA MET A 34 3.83 7.11 1.80
C MET A 34 3.41 5.74 1.28
N LEU A 35 2.24 5.68 0.63
CA LEU A 35 1.79 4.46 -0.03
C LEU A 35 2.70 4.11 -1.20
N LEU A 36 3.13 5.10 -1.99
CA LEU A 36 4.08 4.91 -3.08
C LEU A 36 5.43 4.38 -2.58
N GLU A 37 5.99 5.01 -1.55
CA GLU A 37 7.24 4.56 -0.90
C GLU A 37 7.13 3.12 -0.39
N MET A 38 6.01 2.78 0.25
CA MET A 38 5.73 1.42 0.70
C MET A 38 5.72 0.42 -0.47
N CYS A 39 5.07 0.76 -1.59
CA CYS A 39 5.03 -0.09 -2.78
C CYS A 39 6.42 -0.28 -3.40
N ILE A 40 7.22 0.79 -3.50
CA ILE A 40 8.61 0.71 -4.01
C ILE A 40 9.47 -0.18 -3.10
N LEU A 41 9.40 0.01 -1.78
CA LEU A 41 10.15 -0.80 -0.81
C LEU A 41 9.73 -2.27 -0.85
N SER A 42 8.47 -2.56 -1.15
CA SER A 42 7.96 -3.94 -1.29
C SER A 42 8.44 -4.64 -2.55
N GLY A 43 9.13 -3.93 -3.45
CA GLY A 43 9.51 -4.39 -4.78
C GLY A 43 8.47 -4.06 -5.84
N CYS A 44 8.92 -3.55 -6.97
CA CYS A 44 8.11 -3.27 -8.15
C CYS A 44 8.94 -3.49 -9.43
N ASP A 45 8.32 -3.33 -10.60
CA ASP A 45 8.99 -3.56 -11.90
C ASP A 45 10.21 -2.67 -12.13
N TYR A 46 10.34 -1.56 -11.39
CA TYR A 46 11.48 -0.65 -11.47
C TYR A 46 12.62 -1.01 -10.50
N LEU A 47 12.32 -1.72 -9.40
CA LEU A 47 13.27 -1.97 -8.32
C LEU A 47 12.92 -3.28 -7.60
N GLN A 48 13.88 -4.20 -7.57
CA GLN A 48 13.73 -5.44 -6.80
C GLN A 48 13.68 -5.15 -5.29
N SER A 49 12.80 -5.86 -4.58
CA SER A 49 12.74 -5.79 -3.12
C SER A 49 14.03 -6.31 -2.45
N LEU A 50 14.31 -5.79 -1.26
CA LEU A 50 15.35 -6.35 -0.39
C LEU A 50 14.95 -7.76 0.09
N PRO A 51 15.91 -8.65 0.38
CA PRO A 51 15.61 -9.99 0.89
C PRO A 51 14.69 -9.95 2.12
N GLY A 52 13.52 -10.61 2.00
CA GLY A 52 12.51 -10.64 3.05
C GLY A 52 11.72 -9.32 3.21
N MET A 53 11.78 -8.40 2.26
CA MET A 53 10.99 -7.16 2.27
C MET A 53 9.71 -7.34 1.44
N GLY A 54 8.58 -7.49 2.12
CA GLY A 54 7.25 -7.51 1.50
C GLY A 54 6.35 -6.41 2.05
N PRO A 55 5.09 -6.34 1.57
CA PRO A 55 4.16 -5.25 1.92
C PRO A 55 3.99 -5.00 3.41
N LYS A 56 3.92 -6.05 4.24
CA LYS A 56 3.78 -5.90 5.70
C LYS A 56 5.01 -5.27 6.37
N ARG A 57 6.22 -5.63 5.92
CA ARG A 57 7.48 -5.08 6.46
C ARG A 57 7.73 -3.66 5.95
N ALA A 58 7.47 -3.42 4.66
CA ALA A 58 7.53 -2.08 4.08
C ALA A 58 6.56 -1.12 4.77
N HIS A 59 5.32 -1.56 5.03
CA HIS A 59 4.32 -0.78 5.77
C HIS A 59 4.82 -0.41 7.17
N ALA A 60 5.33 -1.38 7.93
CA ALA A 60 5.87 -1.15 9.27
C ALA A 60 7.05 -0.18 9.26
N MET A 61 7.91 -0.25 8.24
CA MET A 61 9.05 0.65 8.09
C MET A 61 8.59 2.08 7.80
N VAL A 62 7.69 2.26 6.82
CA VAL A 62 7.12 3.57 6.48
C VAL A 62 6.36 4.18 7.67
N GLN A 63 5.64 3.36 8.44
CA GLN A 63 4.93 3.83 9.64
C GLN A 63 5.87 4.27 10.76
N ARG A 64 7.03 3.62 10.94
CA ARG A 64 8.07 4.07 11.90
C ARG A 64 8.70 5.39 11.46
N LEU A 65 8.96 5.54 10.15
CA LEU A 65 9.58 6.73 9.59
C LEU A 65 8.64 7.95 9.57
N LYS A 66 7.31 7.77 9.63
CA LYS A 66 6.35 8.87 9.89
C LYS A 66 6.77 9.75 11.07
N CYS A 67 7.26 9.13 12.13
CA CYS A 67 7.62 9.82 13.36
C CYS A 67 8.94 10.58 13.27
N HIS A 68 9.78 10.33 12.25
CA HIS A 68 11.14 10.87 12.16
C HIS A 68 11.24 12.22 11.41
N LYS A 69 10.14 12.70 10.81
CA LYS A 69 10.01 14.08 10.29
C LYS A 69 9.36 15.01 11.33
N LYS A 70 9.88 15.00 12.56
CA LYS A 70 9.61 16.02 13.58
C LYS A 70 10.88 16.83 13.80
#